data_AF-A0A4V1X8Z0-F1
#
_entry.id   AF-A0A4V1X8Z0-F1
#
_cell.length_a   1.000
_cell.length_b   1.000
_cell.length_c   1.000
_cell.angle_alpha   90.00
_cell.angle_beta   90.00
_cell.angle_gamma   90.00
#
_symmetry.space_group_name_H-M   'P 1'
#
loop_
_entity.id
_entity.type
_entity.pdbx_description
1 polymer ?
#
loop_
_entity_poly.entity_id
_entity_poly.type
_entity_poly.pdbx_seq_one_letter_code
_entity_poly.pdbx_strand_id
1 'polypeptide(L)'
;MFGHVQVWPQLILGPFQGKVACQVIPFGRGVCGTAAAEQTTHLISDVEKFPGHIACDGDSKSEIVVPIVVGEGGARKLVAIIDIDCAELNGFDVVDKKYLEDLADLLAKRCDW
;
A
#
# COMPACT_ATOMS: atom_id res chain seq x y z
N MET A 1 34.15 3.03 14.43
CA MET A 1 33.28 3.32 13.27
C MET A 1 31.86 2.96 13.67
N PHE A 2 31.16 3.87 14.36
CA PHE A 2 29.78 3.64 14.78
C PHE A 2 28.88 4.03 13.60
N GLY A 3 28.34 3.05 12.89
CA GLY A 3 27.37 3.28 11.84
C GLY A 3 26.06 3.74 12.48
N HIS A 4 25.61 4.94 12.15
CA HIS A 4 24.23 5.34 12.41
C HIS A 4 23.31 4.37 11.64
N VAL A 5 22.59 3.51 12.35
CA VAL A 5 21.48 2.75 11.77
C VAL A 5 20.32 3.72 11.64
N GLN A 6 20.15 4.28 10.45
CA GLN A 6 19.04 5.16 10.13
C GLN A 6 17.81 4.28 9.88
N VAL A 7 16.86 4.29 10.83
CA VAL A 7 15.57 3.60 10.68
C VAL A 7 14.66 4.46 9.80
N TRP A 8 14.38 3.97 8.59
CA TRP A 8 13.49 4.65 7.65
C TRP A 8 12.03 4.29 7.95
N PRO A 9 11.06 5.16 7.62
CA PRO A 9 9.65 4.79 7.63
C PRO A 9 9.43 3.55 6.75
N GLN A 10 8.75 2.55 7.31
CA GLN A 10 8.56 1.26 6.67
C GLN A 10 7.17 0.70 6.98
N LEU A 11 6.65 -0.07 6.03
CA LEU A 11 5.49 -0.93 6.20
C LEU A 11 5.98 -2.30 6.68
N ILE A 12 5.22 -2.92 7.58
CA ILE A 12 5.46 -4.27 8.07
C ILE A 12 4.23 -5.09 7.68
N LEU A 13 4.46 -6.31 7.18
CA LEU A 13 3.38 -7.20 6.73
C LEU A 13 2.35 -7.44 7.84
N GLY A 14 1.11 -7.06 7.57
CA GLY A 14 -0.04 -7.31 8.41
C GLY A 14 -0.79 -8.60 8.03
N PRO A 15 -2.02 -8.80 8.53
CA PRO A 15 -2.88 -9.90 8.11
C PRO A 15 -3.18 -9.84 6.60
N PHE A 16 -3.08 -10.98 5.91
CA PHE A 16 -3.35 -11.07 4.47
C PHE A 16 -3.92 -12.47 4.11
N GLN A 17 -4.42 -12.59 2.88
CA GLN A 17 -4.85 -13.86 2.28
C GLN A 17 -4.19 -14.00 0.91
N GLY A 18 -3.51 -15.11 0.65
CA GLY A 18 -2.81 -15.33 -0.61
C GLY A 18 -1.49 -16.08 -0.46
N LYS A 19 -0.59 -15.91 -1.44
CA LYS A 19 0.77 -16.47 -1.40
C LYS A 19 1.68 -15.70 -0.45
N VAL A 20 2.87 -16.25 -0.19
CA VAL A 20 3.90 -15.58 0.62
C VAL A 20 4.18 -14.17 0.10
N ALA A 21 4.13 -13.18 0.99
CA ALA A 21 4.31 -11.76 0.67
C ALA A 21 5.60 -11.17 1.28
N CYS A 22 5.99 -9.99 0.82
CA CYS A 22 7.12 -9.24 1.35
C CYS A 22 6.91 -8.85 2.83
N GLN A 23 7.91 -9.09 3.69
CA GLN A 23 7.77 -8.85 5.13
C GLN A 23 7.89 -7.38 5.54
N VAL A 24 8.73 -6.61 4.84
CA VAL A 24 9.03 -5.20 5.13
C VAL A 24 9.17 -4.44 3.81
N ILE A 25 8.50 -3.28 3.70
CA ILE A 25 8.56 -2.41 2.53
C ILE A 25 8.93 -0.99 2.98
N PRO A 26 10.09 -0.44 2.58
CA PRO A 26 10.41 0.96 2.86
C PRO A 26 9.46 1.91 2.12
N PHE A 27 9.18 3.07 2.71
CA PHE A 27 8.39 4.09 2.03
C PHE A 27 9.10 4.55 0.75
N GLY A 28 8.31 4.83 -0.30
CA GLY A 28 8.78 5.19 -1.64
C GLY A 28 9.31 4.02 -2.48
N ARG A 29 9.17 2.77 -2.05
CA ARG A 29 9.63 1.58 -2.79
C ARG A 29 8.46 0.73 -3.27
N GLY A 30 8.41 0.46 -4.57
CA GLY A 30 7.29 -0.25 -5.20
C GLY A 30 5.98 0.53 -5.09
N VAL A 31 4.88 -0.11 -5.52
CA VAL A 31 3.54 0.51 -5.49
C VAL A 31 3.11 0.78 -4.04
N CYS A 32 3.16 -0.24 -3.17
CA CYS A 32 2.89 -0.12 -1.74
C CYS A 32 3.66 1.00 -1.03
N GLY A 33 4.98 1.06 -1.21
CA GLY A 33 5.80 2.09 -0.57
C GLY A 33 5.52 3.48 -1.13
N THR A 34 5.22 3.60 -2.43
CA THR A 34 4.85 4.89 -3.05
C THR A 34 3.53 5.40 -2.50
N ALA A 35 2.50 4.54 -2.43
CA ALA A 35 1.21 4.86 -1.83
C ALA A 35 1.34 5.31 -0.38
N ALA A 36 2.20 4.65 0.40
CA ALA A 36 2.50 5.03 1.78
C ALA A 36 3.18 6.41 1.89
N ALA A 37 4.13 6.71 0.99
CA ALA A 37 4.85 7.97 0.99
C ALA A 37 3.97 9.15 0.55
N GLU A 38 3.15 8.95 -0.49
CA GLU A 38 2.29 10.00 -1.06
C GLU A 38 0.96 10.13 -0.31
N GLN A 39 0.57 9.12 0.48
CA GLN A 39 -0.73 9.03 1.15
C GLN A 39 -1.91 9.20 0.20
N THR A 40 -1.76 8.66 -1.01
CA THR A 40 -2.77 8.62 -2.07
C THR A 40 -2.99 7.20 -2.56
N THR A 41 -4.20 6.91 -3.01
CA THR A 41 -4.52 5.61 -3.63
C THR A 41 -3.83 5.46 -4.98
N HIS A 42 -3.13 4.35 -5.17
CA HIS A 42 -2.56 3.96 -6.46
C HIS A 42 -3.41 2.86 -7.10
N LEU A 43 -3.94 3.14 -8.28
CA LEU A 43 -4.69 2.20 -9.11
C LEU A 43 -3.84 1.85 -10.33
N ILE A 44 -3.20 0.67 -10.30
CA ILE A 44 -2.19 0.26 -11.28
C ILE A 44 -2.80 -0.78 -12.21
N SER A 45 -3.03 -0.41 -13.47
CA SER A 45 -3.58 -1.30 -14.49
C SER A 45 -2.60 -2.34 -15.02
N ASP A 46 -1.30 -2.04 -14.93
CA ASP A 46 -0.19 -2.88 -15.38
C ASP A 46 1.05 -2.63 -14.48
N VAL A 47 1.35 -3.55 -13.58
CA VAL A 47 2.44 -3.40 -12.60
C VAL A 47 3.82 -3.41 -13.26
N GLU A 48 3.98 -4.08 -14.41
CA GLU A 48 5.26 -4.10 -15.14
C GLU A 48 5.63 -2.72 -15.70
N LYS A 49 4.62 -1.86 -15.92
CA LYS A 49 4.82 -0.48 -16.36
C LYS A 49 5.11 0.50 -15.22
N PHE A 50 4.97 0.07 -13.96
CA PHE A 50 5.20 0.94 -12.81
C PHE A 50 6.71 1.12 -12.54
N PRO A 51 7.24 2.37 -12.54
CA PRO A 51 8.66 2.60 -12.32
C PRO A 51 9.12 2.11 -10.94
N GLY A 52 10.14 1.25 -10.91
CA GLY A 52 10.65 0.71 -9.64
C GLY A 52 9.73 -0.32 -8.98
N HIS A 53 8.88 -0.99 -9.76
CA HIS A 53 8.07 -2.13 -9.30
C HIS A 53 8.93 -3.19 -8.60
N ILE A 54 8.46 -3.65 -7.44
CA ILE A 54 9.02 -4.75 -6.66
C ILE A 54 7.91 -5.78 -6.54
N ALA A 55 7.94 -6.81 -7.38
CA ALA A 55 6.93 -7.87 -7.34
C ALA A 55 7.09 -8.69 -6.05
N CYS A 56 6.04 -8.72 -5.21
CA CYS A 56 5.94 -9.66 -4.09
C CYS A 56 5.33 -11.00 -4.54
N ASP A 57 4.35 -10.97 -5.45
CA ASP A 57 3.87 -12.13 -6.22
C ASP A 57 4.21 -11.96 -7.71
N GLY A 58 4.91 -12.92 -8.30
CA GLY A 58 5.29 -12.89 -9.71
C GLY A 58 4.12 -13.05 -10.69
N ASP A 59 2.96 -13.49 -10.20
CA ASP A 59 1.75 -13.60 -11.03
C ASP A 59 0.94 -12.30 -11.12
N SER A 60 1.24 -11.30 -10.28
CA SER A 60 0.49 -10.04 -10.24
C SER A 60 0.71 -9.23 -11.53
N LYS A 61 -0.39 -8.76 -12.12
CA LYS A 61 -0.41 -7.94 -13.34
C LYS A 61 -1.06 -6.58 -13.12
N SER A 62 -1.98 -6.47 -12.16
CA SER A 62 -2.53 -5.19 -11.71
C SER A 62 -2.65 -5.17 -10.19
N GLU A 63 -2.60 -3.98 -9.61
CA GLU A 63 -2.53 -3.79 -8.16
C GLU A 63 -3.34 -2.54 -7.79
N ILE A 64 -4.04 -2.58 -6.66
CA ILE A 64 -4.59 -1.38 -6.02
C ILE A 64 -4.10 -1.28 -4.59
N VAL A 65 -3.52 -0.12 -4.25
CA VAL A 65 -3.07 0.19 -2.89
C VAL A 65 -3.81 1.42 -2.37
N VAL A 66 -4.47 1.27 -1.22
CA VAL A 66 -5.25 2.31 -0.56
C VAL A 66 -4.66 2.64 0.82
N PRO A 67 -4.13 3.85 1.04
CA PRO A 67 -3.64 4.28 2.34
C PRO A 67 -4.75 4.40 3.40
N ILE A 68 -4.46 3.93 4.61
CA ILE A 68 -5.27 4.17 5.81
C ILE A 68 -4.61 5.29 6.61
N VAL A 69 -5.26 6.45 6.67
CA VAL A 69 -4.73 7.66 7.29
C VAL A 69 -5.65 8.12 8.41
N VAL A 70 -5.08 8.38 9.59
CA VAL A 70 -5.80 8.90 10.76
C VAL A 70 -5.41 10.34 11.06
N GLY A 71 -6.24 11.03 11.84
CA GLY A 71 -6.06 12.43 12.20
C GLY A 71 -6.73 13.40 11.22
N GLU A 72 -7.02 14.60 11.71
CA GLU A 72 -7.68 15.66 10.95
C GLU A 72 -6.76 16.88 10.80
N GLY A 73 -6.98 17.68 9.74
CA GLY A 73 -6.19 18.89 9.48
C GLY A 73 -4.71 18.60 9.16
N GLY A 74 -3.81 19.39 9.74
CA GLY A 74 -2.36 19.29 9.50
C GLY A 74 -1.65 18.11 10.19
N ALA A 75 -2.36 17.27 10.94
CA ALA A 75 -1.80 16.18 11.74
C ALA A 75 -2.18 14.79 11.21
N ARG A 76 -2.15 14.59 9.89
CA ARG A 76 -2.43 13.30 9.24
C ARG A 76 -1.27 12.33 9.46
N LYS A 77 -1.60 11.08 9.84
CA LYS A 77 -0.64 9.99 10.03
C LYS A 77 -1.09 8.76 9.25
N LEU A 78 -0.22 8.23 8.39
CA LEU A 78 -0.41 6.91 7.80
C LEU A 78 -0.23 5.85 8.89
N VAL A 79 -1.18 4.93 9.01
CA VAL A 79 -1.15 3.85 10.01
C VAL A 79 -1.15 2.45 9.39
N ALA A 80 -1.68 2.31 8.17
CA ALA A 80 -1.66 1.07 7.40
C ALA A 80 -1.94 1.35 5.91
N ILE A 81 -1.89 0.30 5.10
CA ILE A 81 -2.39 0.29 3.72
C ILE A 81 -3.30 -0.93 3.53
N ILE A 82 -4.22 -0.83 2.58
CA ILE A 82 -4.90 -1.97 1.96
C ILE A 82 -4.18 -2.23 0.64
N ASP A 83 -3.79 -3.46 0.39
CA ASP A 83 -3.06 -3.88 -0.82
C ASP A 83 -3.78 -5.10 -1.42
N ILE A 84 -4.06 -5.04 -2.73
CA ILE A 84 -4.73 -6.11 -3.46
C ILE A 84 -4.09 -6.28 -4.83
N ASP A 85 -3.55 -7.48 -5.05
CA ASP A 85 -3.02 -7.95 -6.33
C ASP A 85 -4.07 -8.65 -7.20
N CYS A 86 -3.89 -8.60 -8.52
CA CYS A 86 -4.68 -9.35 -9.48
C CYS A 86 -3.81 -9.94 -10.59
N ALA A 87 -4.05 -11.21 -10.95
CA ALA A 87 -3.32 -11.93 -12.00
C ALA A 87 -3.69 -11.51 -13.44
N GLU A 88 -4.64 -10.58 -13.57
CA GLU A 88 -5.11 -10.01 -14.83
C GLU A 88 -4.74 -8.52 -14.93
N LEU A 89 -4.59 -8.02 -16.16
CA LEU A 89 -4.41 -6.58 -16.39
C LEU A 89 -5.74 -5.85 -16.18
N ASN A 90 -5.68 -4.62 -15.68
CA ASN A 90 -6.87 -3.81 -15.37
C ASN A 90 -7.87 -4.53 -14.45
N GLY A 91 -7.39 -5.28 -13.46
CA GLY A 91 -8.23 -6.03 -12.53
C GLY A 91 -9.06 -5.16 -11.58
N PHE A 92 -8.75 -3.86 -11.51
CA PHE A 92 -9.43 -2.90 -10.66
C PHE A 92 -9.80 -1.63 -11.44
N ASP A 93 -10.85 -0.97 -11.01
CA ASP A 93 -11.31 0.29 -11.59
C ASP A 93 -11.67 1.35 -10.53
N VAL A 94 -12.37 2.39 -10.97
CA VAL A 94 -12.80 3.51 -10.12
C VAL A 94 -13.85 3.13 -9.09
N VAL A 95 -14.64 2.08 -9.34
CA VAL A 95 -15.63 1.53 -8.41
C VAL A 95 -14.90 0.82 -7.26
N ASP A 96 -13.92 -0.01 -7.57
CA ASP A 96 -13.10 -0.69 -6.56
C ASP A 96 -12.37 0.33 -5.69
N LYS A 97 -11.71 1.30 -6.34
CA LYS A 97 -11.05 2.41 -5.66
C LYS A 97 -11.98 3.11 -4.67
N LYS A 98 -13.18 3.49 -5.12
CA LYS A 98 -14.16 4.17 -4.27
C LYS A 98 -14.49 3.36 -3.02
N TYR A 99 -14.85 2.08 -3.18
CA TYR A 99 -15.29 1.28 -2.04
C TYR A 99 -14.15 0.86 -1.11
N LEU A 100 -12.94 0.70 -1.64
CA LEU A 100 -11.76 0.46 -0.81
C LEU A 100 -11.33 1.71 -0.03
N GLU A 101 -11.49 2.90 -0.60
CA GLU A 101 -11.31 4.17 0.13
C GLU A 101 -12.37 4.33 1.24
N ASP A 102 -13.64 4.03 0.95
CA ASP A 102 -14.72 4.03 1.96
C ASP A 102 -14.41 3.02 3.10
N LEU A 103 -13.82 1.87 2.77
CA LEU A 103 -13.37 0.87 3.76
C LEU A 103 -12.16 1.36 4.57
N ALA A 104 -11.17 1.97 3.93
CA ALA A 104 -10.00 2.53 4.60
C ALA A 104 -10.42 3.59 5.63
N ASP A 105 -11.36 4.45 5.28
CA ASP A 105 -11.96 5.45 6.16
C ASP A 105 -12.70 4.81 7.36
N LEU A 106 -13.37 3.69 7.14
CA LEU A 106 -14.02 2.94 8.21
C LEU A 106 -13.00 2.35 9.17
N LEU A 107 -11.95 1.70 8.66
CA LEU A 107 -10.88 1.12 9.48
C LEU A 107 -10.14 2.20 10.27
N ALA A 108 -9.83 3.35 9.63
CA ALA A 108 -9.21 4.50 10.28
C ALA A 108 -9.97 4.93 11.55
N LYS A 109 -11.31 4.86 11.54
CA LYS A 109 -12.17 5.29 12.65
C LYS A 109 -12.47 4.19 13.67
N ARG A 110 -12.27 2.92 13.34
CA ARG A 110 -12.77 1.76 14.12
C ARG A 110 -11.67 0.86 14.69
N CYS A 111 -10.45 0.97 14.20
CA CYS A 111 -9.29 0.27 14.75
C CYS A 111 -8.57 1.13 15.80
N ASP A 112 -7.84 0.46 16.69
CA ASP A 112 -6.93 1.09 17.66
C ASP A 112 -5.52 1.11 17.04
N TRP A 113 -4.99 2.30 16.77
CA TRP A 113 -3.80 2.54 15.92
C TRP A 113 -2.60 3.08 16.69
#